data_AF-A0A5P2B409-F1
#
_entry.id   AF-A0A5P2B409-F1
#
_cell.length_a   1.000
_cell.length_b   1.000
_cell.length_c   1.000
_cell.angle_alpha   90.00
_cell.angle_beta   90.00
_cell.angle_gamma   90.00
#
_symmetry.space_group_name_H-M   'P 1'
#
loop_
_entity.id
_entity.type
_entity.pdbx_description
1 polymer ?
#
loop_
_entity_poly.entity_id
_entity_poly.type
_entity_poly.pdbx_seq_one_letter_code
_entity_poly.pdbx_strand_id
1 'polypeptide(L)'
;MPPGERPPVEPVMPTAGPEVELDGRDWCAGVHHEQRVAEALLDLADPTPAKVRTILGGLDYADDRVHGLKQSGATTLFFVDLREKGGKLCLEGTAAGAETVVDKCVAPATGPFAPGDREL
;
A
#
# COMPACT_ATOMS: atom_id res chain seq x y z
N MET A 1 -5.17 -31.51 46.80
CA MET A 1 -4.24 -31.18 45.70
C MET A 1 -5.00 -31.32 44.40
N PRO A 2 -5.03 -30.32 43.51
CA PRO A 2 -5.80 -30.38 42.26
C PRO A 2 -4.96 -31.03 41.14
N PRO A 3 -5.59 -31.65 40.13
CA PRO A 3 -5.00 -31.67 38.79
C PRO A 3 -6.07 -31.33 37.74
N GLY A 4 -5.84 -30.51 36.74
CA GLY A 4 -4.71 -29.70 36.34
C GLY A 4 -5.26 -28.86 35.18
N GLU A 5 -5.19 -27.55 35.32
CA GLU A 5 -5.60 -26.63 34.26
C GLU A 5 -4.75 -26.91 33.01
N ARG A 6 -5.41 -27.11 31.87
CA ARG A 6 -4.71 -27.16 30.58
C ARG A 6 -4.23 -25.72 30.30
N PRO A 7 -2.97 -25.52 29.90
CA PRO A 7 -2.52 -24.18 29.51
C PRO A 7 -3.36 -23.69 28.33
N PRO A 8 -3.69 -22.39 28.27
CA PRO A 8 -4.38 -21.84 27.11
C PRO A 8 -3.50 -22.07 25.87
N VAL A 9 -4.10 -22.65 24.84
CA VAL A 9 -3.49 -22.62 23.50
C VAL A 9 -3.49 -21.16 23.06
N GLU A 10 -2.33 -20.52 23.16
CA GLU A 10 -2.12 -19.23 22.54
C GLU A 10 -2.41 -19.39 21.03
N PRO A 11 -3.21 -18.51 20.41
CA PRO A 11 -3.35 -18.55 18.96
C PRO A 11 -1.96 -18.30 18.38
N VAL A 12 -1.41 -19.29 17.69
CA VAL A 12 -0.28 -19.07 16.79
C VAL A 12 -0.75 -18.03 15.79
N MET A 13 -0.29 -16.79 15.97
CA MET A 13 -0.33 -15.79 14.91
C MET A 13 0.33 -16.44 13.70
N PRO A 14 -0.26 -16.39 12.50
CA PRO A 14 0.44 -16.88 11.32
C PRO A 14 1.71 -16.05 11.22
N THR A 15 2.86 -16.66 11.48
CA THR A 15 4.15 -16.03 11.18
C THR A 15 4.20 -15.98 9.67
N ALA A 16 3.93 -14.79 9.12
CA ALA A 16 4.06 -14.51 7.71
C ALA A 16 5.41 -15.06 7.25
N GLY A 17 5.38 -16.08 6.39
CA GLY A 17 6.61 -16.61 5.81
C GLY A 17 7.27 -15.56 4.92
N PRO A 18 8.54 -15.77 4.51
CA PRO A 18 9.32 -14.84 3.69
C PRO A 18 8.71 -14.53 2.31
N GLU A 19 7.60 -15.17 1.95
CA GLU A 19 6.85 -14.94 0.73
C GLU A 19 6.00 -13.66 0.78
N VAL A 20 5.75 -13.14 1.98
CA VAL A 20 4.96 -11.94 2.28
C VAL A 20 5.85 -10.72 2.61
N GLU A 21 7.17 -10.91 2.71
CA GLU A 21 8.10 -9.83 3.04
C GLU A 21 8.71 -9.22 1.77
N LEU A 22 8.90 -7.89 1.80
CA LEU A 22 9.68 -7.20 0.78
C LEU A 22 11.16 -7.51 1.00
N ASP A 23 11.89 -7.77 -0.09
CA ASP A 23 13.34 -7.82 -0.02
C ASP A 23 13.91 -6.45 0.39
N GLY A 24 15.11 -6.41 0.99
CA GLY A 24 15.73 -5.17 1.43
C GLY A 24 15.85 -4.10 0.32
N ARG A 25 15.98 -4.53 -0.95
CA ARG A 25 15.95 -3.62 -2.09
C ARG A 25 14.57 -3.00 -2.30
N ASP A 26 13.52 -3.82 -2.32
CA ASP A 26 12.14 -3.37 -2.48
C ASP A 26 11.72 -2.49 -1.29
N TRP A 27 12.17 -2.82 -0.08
CA TRP A 27 11.95 -2.00 1.11
C TRP A 27 12.57 -0.60 0.98
N CYS A 28 13.86 -0.51 0.64
CA CYS A 28 14.55 0.79 0.48
C CYS A 28 13.93 1.63 -0.65
N ALA A 29 13.56 1.00 -1.77
CA ALA A 29 12.84 1.68 -2.85
C ALA A 29 11.45 2.13 -2.39
N GLY A 30 10.74 1.28 -1.63
CA GLY A 30 9.45 1.57 -1.01
C GLY A 30 9.50 2.87 -0.21
N VAL A 31 10.42 2.98 0.76
CA VAL A 31 10.56 4.18 1.60
C VAL A 31 10.73 5.45 0.77
N HIS A 32 11.54 5.40 -0.28
CA HIS A 32 11.75 6.57 -1.15
C HIS A 32 10.49 6.93 -1.95
N HIS A 33 9.76 5.93 -2.48
CA HIS A 33 8.53 6.17 -3.21
C HIS A 33 7.37 6.59 -2.29
N GLU A 34 7.28 6.04 -1.07
CA GLU A 34 6.33 6.44 -0.03
C GLU A 34 6.44 7.94 0.25
N GLN A 35 7.65 8.42 0.55
CA GLN A 35 7.88 9.85 0.82
C GLN A 35 7.53 10.72 -0.39
N ARG A 36 8.01 10.36 -1.58
CA ARG A 36 7.75 11.12 -2.81
C ARG A 36 6.25 11.27 -3.09
N VAL A 37 5.49 10.18 -2.96
CA VAL A 37 4.04 10.18 -3.21
C VAL A 37 3.30 10.95 -2.12
N ALA A 38 3.68 10.75 -0.86
CA ALA A 38 3.09 11.48 0.26
C ALA A 38 3.29 13.00 0.10
N GLU A 39 4.51 13.45 -0.21
CA GLU A 39 4.84 14.86 -0.43
C GLU A 39 4.08 15.47 -1.62
N ALA A 40 3.89 14.71 -2.71
CA ALA A 40 3.19 15.21 -3.88
C ALA A 40 1.67 15.32 -3.71
N LEU A 41 1.09 14.48 -2.84
CA LEU A 41 -0.34 14.46 -2.55
C LEU A 41 -0.70 15.22 -1.27
N LEU A 42 0.28 15.68 -0.49
CA LEU A 42 0.07 16.48 0.70
C LEU A 42 -0.59 17.81 0.34
N ASP A 43 -1.57 18.21 1.17
CA ASP A 43 -2.35 19.44 1.00
C ASP A 43 -3.15 19.51 -0.31
N LEU A 44 -3.37 18.36 -0.98
CA LEU A 44 -4.16 18.31 -2.20
C LEU A 44 -5.63 18.62 -1.90
N ALA A 45 -6.04 19.84 -2.22
CA ALA A 45 -7.43 20.26 -2.06
C ALA A 45 -8.37 19.45 -2.96
N ASP A 46 -9.35 18.79 -2.32
CA ASP A 46 -10.35 17.93 -2.97
C ASP A 46 -9.67 16.84 -3.84
N PRO A 47 -9.08 15.81 -3.21
CA PRO A 47 -8.27 14.82 -3.90
C PRO A 47 -9.15 13.86 -4.70
N THR A 48 -9.68 14.27 -5.85
CA THR A 48 -10.48 13.38 -6.70
C THR A 48 -9.61 12.30 -7.36
N PRO A 49 -10.20 11.14 -7.75
CA PRO A 49 -9.49 10.08 -8.47
C PRO A 49 -8.71 10.59 -9.68
N ALA A 50 -9.28 11.53 -10.42
CA ALA A 50 -8.64 12.14 -11.58
C ALA A 50 -7.41 12.99 -11.18
N LYS A 51 -7.51 13.81 -10.12
CA LYS A 51 -6.37 14.62 -9.65
C LYS A 51 -5.24 13.76 -9.12
N VAL A 52 -5.56 12.76 -8.28
CA VAL A 52 -4.57 11.81 -7.74
C VAL A 52 -3.84 11.11 -8.89
N ARG A 53 -4.59 10.61 -9.87
CA ARG A 53 -4.04 9.98 -11.09
C ARG A 53 -3.12 10.92 -11.87
N THR A 54 -3.53 12.18 -12.07
CA THR A 54 -2.70 13.18 -12.76
C THR A 54 -1.39 13.46 -12.02
N ILE A 55 -1.43 13.60 -10.69
CA ILE A 55 -0.23 13.87 -9.89
C ILE A 55 0.72 12.68 -9.92
N LEU A 56 0.20 11.47 -9.73
CA LEU A 56 1.01 10.24 -9.83
C LEU A 56 1.64 10.10 -11.23
N GLY A 57 0.89 10.41 -12.29
CA GLY A 57 1.42 10.47 -13.66
C GLY A 57 2.55 11.49 -13.81
N GLY A 58 2.47 12.64 -13.15
CA GLY A 58 3.53 13.66 -13.12
C GLY A 58 4.80 13.21 -12.39
N LEU A 59 4.71 12.19 -11.53
CA LEU A 59 5.85 11.58 -10.84
C LEU A 59 6.50 10.41 -11.62
N ASP A 60 6.09 10.22 -12.87
CA ASP A 60 6.51 9.11 -13.75
C ASP A 60 5.87 7.75 -13.40
N TYR A 61 4.80 7.73 -12.59
CA TYR A 61 3.97 6.54 -12.44
C TYR A 61 3.00 6.46 -13.62
N ALA A 62 3.33 5.61 -14.59
CA ALA A 62 2.47 5.35 -15.73
C ALA A 62 1.05 4.99 -15.27
N ASP A 63 0.08 5.39 -16.07
CA ASP A 63 -1.35 5.19 -15.80
C ASP A 63 -1.71 3.73 -15.48
N ASP A 64 -1.09 2.82 -16.22
CA ASP A 64 -1.27 1.37 -16.10
C ASP A 64 -0.75 0.82 -14.77
N ARG A 65 0.07 1.56 -14.02
CA ARG A 65 0.55 1.20 -12.69
C ARG A 65 -0.34 1.75 -11.57
N VAL A 66 -1.26 2.68 -11.86
CA VAL A 66 -2.12 3.29 -10.84
C VAL A 66 -3.47 2.56 -10.83
N HIS A 67 -3.78 1.92 -9.71
CA HIS A 67 -4.94 1.05 -9.56
C HIS A 67 -5.80 1.44 -8.37
N GLY A 68 -7.02 0.87 -8.33
CA GLY A 68 -7.90 0.95 -7.16
C GLY A 68 -8.29 2.37 -6.73
N LEU A 69 -8.25 3.34 -7.65
CA LEU A 69 -8.67 4.72 -7.40
C LEU A 69 -10.14 4.76 -7.00
N LYS A 70 -10.41 4.98 -5.71
CA LYS A 70 -11.75 5.02 -5.14
C LYS A 70 -11.87 6.20 -4.20
N GLN A 71 -12.87 7.05 -4.45
CA GLN A 71 -13.17 8.19 -3.59
C GLN A 71 -14.28 7.81 -2.61
N SER A 72 -14.12 8.18 -1.34
CA SER A 72 -15.19 8.22 -0.34
C SER A 72 -15.15 9.55 0.38
N GLY A 73 -16.17 10.38 0.14
CA GLY A 73 -16.20 11.75 0.64
C GLY A 73 -14.99 12.57 0.14
N ALA A 74 -14.24 13.12 1.08
CA ALA A 74 -13.04 13.94 0.80
C ALA A 74 -11.74 13.12 0.71
N THR A 75 -11.82 11.79 0.83
CA THR A 75 -10.66 10.91 0.81
C THR A 75 -10.64 10.08 -0.47
N THR A 76 -9.48 9.94 -1.10
CA THR A 76 -9.28 9.02 -2.21
C THR A 76 -8.22 7.98 -1.88
N LEU A 77 -8.63 6.72 -1.95
CA LEU A 77 -7.73 5.56 -1.93
C LEU A 77 -7.10 5.39 -3.31
N PHE A 78 -5.84 5.00 -3.33
CA PHE A 78 -5.10 4.65 -4.52
C PHE A 78 -4.07 3.55 -4.23
N PHE A 79 -3.69 2.84 -5.28
CA PHE A 79 -2.61 1.86 -5.25
C PHE A 79 -1.65 2.12 -6.41
N VAL A 80 -0.35 1.93 -6.18
CA VAL A 80 0.69 2.05 -7.20
C VAL A 80 1.45 0.74 -7.29
N ASP A 81 1.45 0.16 -8.49
CA ASP A 81 2.23 -1.03 -8.81
C ASP A 81 3.70 -0.65 -9.08
N LEU A 82 4.60 -1.06 -8.18
CA LEU A 82 6.04 -0.83 -8.28
C LEU A 82 6.83 -2.14 -8.43
N ARG A 83 6.19 -3.20 -8.95
CA ARG A 83 6.83 -4.49 -9.23
C ARG A 83 7.82 -4.36 -10.39
N GLU A 84 9.02 -3.86 -10.10
CA GLU A 84 10.09 -3.72 -11.08
C GLU A 84 10.93 -5.00 -11.14
N LYS A 85 11.21 -5.50 -12.36
CA LYS A 85 12.11 -6.65 -12.60
C LYS A 85 11.76 -7.91 -11.77
N GLY A 86 10.48 -8.13 -11.50
CA GLY A 86 10.00 -9.26 -10.69
C GLY A 86 10.00 -9.01 -9.18
N GLY A 87 10.12 -7.76 -8.75
CA GLY A 87 9.89 -7.34 -7.37
C GLY A 87 8.43 -7.49 -6.94
N LYS A 88 8.19 -7.30 -5.65
CA LYS A 88 6.86 -7.44 -5.03
C LYS A 88 6.31 -6.12 -4.48
N LEU A 89 7.05 -5.02 -4.67
CA LEU A 89 6.70 -3.73 -4.10
C LEU A 89 5.41 -3.17 -4.72
N CYS A 90 4.48 -2.78 -3.86
CA CYS A 90 3.42 -1.85 -4.21
C CYS A 90 3.33 -0.76 -3.16
N LEU A 91 2.66 0.34 -3.51
CA LEU A 91 2.23 1.34 -2.55
C LEU A 91 0.72 1.35 -2.47
N GLU A 92 0.22 1.52 -1.27
CA GLU A 92 -1.17 1.84 -1.01
C GLU A 92 -1.22 3.18 -0.28
N GLY A 93 -2.22 4.00 -0.60
CA GLY A 93 -2.33 5.27 0.08
C GLY A 93 -3.72 5.87 0.02
N THR A 94 -3.95 6.77 0.96
CA THR A 94 -5.15 7.57 1.08
C THR A 94 -4.75 9.03 1.06
N ALA A 95 -5.26 9.78 0.08
CA ALA A 95 -5.12 11.23 0.02
C ALA A 95 -6.39 11.87 0.60
N ALA A 96 -6.25 12.65 1.69
CA ALA A 96 -7.33 13.41 2.32
C ALA A 96 -6.87 14.84 2.64
N GLY A 97 -6.37 15.56 1.62
CA GLY A 97 -5.89 16.94 1.78
C GLY A 97 -4.67 17.00 2.71
N ALA A 98 -4.84 17.54 3.92
CA ALA A 98 -3.76 17.64 4.90
C ALA A 98 -3.34 16.27 5.48
N GLU A 99 -4.19 15.25 5.37
CA GLU A 99 -3.93 13.91 5.87
C GLU A 99 -3.73 12.96 4.69
N THR A 100 -2.48 12.89 4.22
CA THR A 100 -2.06 11.90 3.21
C THR A 100 -1.24 10.83 3.89
N VAL A 101 -1.70 9.58 3.77
CA VAL A 101 -1.01 8.40 4.30
C VAL A 101 -0.65 7.51 3.13
N VAL A 102 0.62 7.11 3.04
CA VAL A 102 1.12 6.18 2.02
C VAL A 102 1.93 5.13 2.75
N ASP A 103 1.66 3.87 2.47
CA ASP A 103 2.39 2.74 3.03
C ASP A 103 2.78 1.77 1.92
N LYS A 104 3.76 0.93 2.23
CA LYS A 104 4.22 -0.12 1.33
C LYS A 104 3.38 -1.38 1.52
N CYS A 105 3.01 -1.98 0.40
CA CYS A 105 2.29 -3.24 0.38
C CYS A 105 3.10 -4.27 -0.42
N VAL A 106 2.74 -5.54 -0.23
CA VAL A 106 3.35 -6.67 -0.95
C VAL A 106 2.34 -7.18 -1.97
N ALA A 107 2.67 -7.04 -3.25
CA ALA A 107 1.90 -7.59 -4.35
C ALA A 107 2.57 -8.85 -4.92
N PRO A 108 1.79 -9.83 -5.41
CA PRO A 108 2.35 -10.97 -6.13
C PRO A 108 3.25 -10.52 -7.29
N ALA A 109 4.47 -11.04 -7.36
CA ALA A 109 5.45 -10.69 -8.41
C ALA A 109 4.96 -11.01 -9.83
N THR A 110 3.98 -11.91 -9.97
CA THR A 110 3.41 -12.36 -11.24
C THR A 110 1.90 -12.33 -11.19
N GLY A 111 1.27 -12.04 -12.33
CA GLY A 111 -0.18 -11.98 -12.46
C GLY A 111 -0.74 -10.56 -12.37
N PRO A 112 -2.08 -10.40 -12.55
CA PRO A 112 -2.72 -9.10 -12.50
C PRO A 112 -2.54 -8.46 -11.11
N PHE A 113 -2.38 -7.14 -11.09
CA PHE A 113 -2.35 -6.40 -9.85
C PHE A 113 -3.75 -6.39 -9.23
N ALA A 114 -3.85 -6.86 -7.99
CA ALA A 114 -5.08 -6.78 -7.20
C ALA A 114 -4.86 -5.74 -6.10
N PRO A 115 -5.55 -4.58 -6.14
CA PRO A 115 -5.53 -3.65 -5.02
C PRO A 115 -6.07 -4.33 -3.77
N GLY A 116 -5.42 -4.11 -2.62
CA GLY A 116 -5.83 -4.70 -1.35
C GLY A 116 -7.19 -4.17 -0.87
N ASP A 117 -7.84 -4.90 0.03
CA ASP A 117 -9.05 -4.46 0.74
C ASP A 117 -8.69 -3.44 1.84
N ARG A 118 -8.20 -2.26 1.43
CA ARG A 118 -8.12 -1.13 2.35
C ARG A 118 -9.49 -0.45 2.42
N GLU A 119 -10.15 -0.61 3.55
CA GLU A 119 -11.43 0.04 3.85
C GLU A 119 -11.21 1.55 4.07
N LEU A 120 -12.05 2.37 3.43
CA LEU A 120 -12.08 3.83 3.53
C LEU A 120 -13.03 4.30 4.63
#